data_AF-A0A8S9A0D0-F1
#
_entry.id   AF-A0A8S9A0D0-F1
#
_cell.length_a   1.000
_cell.length_b   1.000
_cell.length_c   1.000
_cell.angle_alpha   90.00
_cell.angle_beta   90.00
_cell.angle_gamma   90.00
#
_symmetry.space_group_name_H-M   'P 1'
#
loop_
_entity.id
_entity.type
_entity.pdbx_description
1 polymer ?
#
loop_
_entity_poly.entity_id
_entity_poly.type
_entity_poly.pdbx_seq_one_letter_code
_entity_poly.pdbx_strand_id
1 'polypeptide(L)'
;MSVVFGIDGGLARGFTEETGTGDGHVHDDKCGHDDKHKHDHQTEVEVLSVELKSSESKKAATVDANKLLAFLRNTSREEVYRIKAVLTVSAKAAWEMLKNSDEDMKVSKPPTFAGEGPDTRYILNWAFGRWTFTRVGDAVKEHDSSKEAILRMTMILARYESTKWKRRLEAGGLLELEGEDVKGELIVTKVN
;
A
#
# COMPACT_ATOMS: atom_id res chain seq x y z
N MET A 1 -14.44 30.89 17.71
CA MET A 1 -13.37 30.11 18.35
C MET A 1 -12.40 29.67 17.27
N SER A 2 -11.31 30.42 17.11
CA SER A 2 -10.31 30.25 16.06
C SER A 2 -9.22 29.30 16.54
N VAL A 3 -9.15 28.12 15.92
CA VAL A 3 -8.03 27.18 16.11
C VAL A 3 -6.86 27.68 15.26
N VAL A 4 -5.83 28.17 15.93
CA VAL A 4 -4.54 28.52 15.34
C VAL A 4 -3.79 27.21 15.10
N PHE A 5 -3.56 26.87 13.83
CA PHE A 5 -2.74 25.73 13.46
C PHE A 5 -1.29 26.03 13.85
N GLY A 6 -0.70 25.13 14.64
CA GLY A 6 0.73 25.09 14.90
C GLY A 6 1.48 24.86 13.59
N ILE A 7 1.86 25.96 12.96
CA ILE A 7 2.88 25.97 11.92
C ILE A 7 4.20 25.69 12.63
N ASP A 8 4.80 24.56 12.26
CA ASP A 8 6.13 24.17 12.67
C ASP A 8 7.13 25.28 12.30
N GLY A 9 7.73 25.91 13.31
CA GLY A 9 8.63 27.07 13.16
C GLY A 9 9.88 26.79 12.30
N GLY A 10 10.15 25.53 11.96
CA GLY A 10 11.20 25.14 11.02
C GLY A 10 10.86 25.40 9.54
N LEU A 11 9.59 25.46 9.16
CA LEU A 11 9.14 25.61 7.76
C LEU A 11 8.92 27.08 7.33
N ALA A 12 8.86 28.01 8.28
CA ALA A 12 8.59 29.43 8.00
C ALA A 12 9.85 30.25 7.67
N ARG A 13 11.04 29.65 7.64
CA ARG A 13 12.30 30.39 7.46
C ARG A 13 12.73 30.57 6.00
N GLY A 14 11.93 30.07 5.05
CA GLY A 14 12.24 30.11 3.61
C GLY A 14 11.24 30.89 2.75
N PHE A 15 10.24 31.56 3.34
CA PHE A 15 9.15 32.20 2.58
C PHE A 15 8.95 33.69 2.84
N THR A 16 9.86 34.35 3.57
CA THR A 16 9.85 35.81 3.72
C THR A 16 11.18 36.42 3.32
N GLU A 17 11.08 37.38 2.39
CA GLU A 17 12.01 38.49 2.11
C GLU A 17 12.98 38.36 0.93
N GLU A 18 12.44 38.50 -0.28
CA GLU A 18 12.92 39.58 -1.16
C GLU A 18 12.25 40.90 -0.71
N THR A 19 13.05 41.83 -0.20
CA THR A 19 13.10 43.28 -0.51
C THR A 19 13.56 44.10 0.70
N GLY A 20 14.73 44.74 0.58
CA GLY A 20 14.98 46.04 1.20
C GLY A 20 16.00 46.12 2.34
N THR A 21 17.13 46.77 2.03
CA THR A 21 17.94 47.66 2.88
C THR A 21 18.87 47.08 3.96
N GLY A 22 20.16 47.04 3.61
CA GLY A 22 21.27 47.60 4.39
C GLY A 22 21.92 46.71 5.46
N ASP A 23 23.11 46.18 5.19
CA ASP A 23 24.38 46.63 5.79
C ASP A 23 25.55 45.84 5.16
N GLY A 24 26.72 46.47 5.04
CA GLY A 24 27.82 46.01 4.21
C GLY A 24 28.65 44.88 4.80
N HIS A 25 29.08 43.96 3.93
CA HIS A 25 30.36 43.26 4.07
C HIS A 25 30.94 42.92 2.69
N VAL A 26 32.13 43.45 2.44
CA VAL A 26 32.99 43.17 1.29
C VAL A 26 33.66 41.82 1.50
N HIS A 27 33.47 40.88 0.57
CA HIS A 27 34.41 39.79 0.31
C HIS A 27 34.54 39.59 -1.19
N ASP A 28 35.67 40.05 -1.70
CA ASP A 28 36.26 39.62 -2.96
C ASP A 28 36.93 38.26 -2.69
N ASP A 29 36.49 37.21 -3.39
CA ASP A 29 37.32 36.07 -3.82
C ASP A 29 36.47 34.95 -4.46
N LYS A 30 36.74 34.75 -5.75
CA LYS A 30 36.79 33.46 -6.47
C LYS A 30 35.54 32.57 -6.56
N CYS A 31 35.07 32.49 -7.80
CA CYS A 31 34.67 31.29 -8.55
C CYS A 31 34.66 29.97 -7.77
N GLY A 32 33.46 29.46 -7.52
CA GLY A 32 33.20 28.08 -7.13
C GLY A 32 31.72 27.79 -7.37
N HIS A 33 31.37 27.39 -8.59
CA HIS A 33 30.10 26.72 -8.85
C HIS A 33 30.18 25.36 -8.16
N ASP A 34 29.88 25.31 -6.86
CA ASP A 34 29.57 24.06 -6.20
C ASP A 34 28.12 23.73 -6.55
N ASP A 35 27.99 22.90 -7.58
CA ASP A 35 26.78 22.17 -7.92
C ASP A 35 26.33 21.38 -6.68
N LYS A 36 25.43 21.99 -5.89
CA LYS A 36 24.64 21.28 -4.89
C LYS A 36 23.82 20.21 -5.59
N HIS A 37 24.39 19.02 -5.75
CA HIS A 37 23.65 17.83 -6.05
C HIS A 37 22.65 17.58 -4.91
N LYS A 38 21.42 18.10 -5.07
CA LYS A 38 20.24 17.57 -4.39
C LYS A 38 20.10 16.13 -4.85
N HIS A 39 20.76 15.21 -4.13
CA HIS A 39 20.48 13.80 -4.27
C HIS A 39 19.07 13.58 -3.74
N ASP A 40 18.12 13.51 -4.67
CA ASP A 40 16.76 13.14 -4.36
C ASP A 40 16.75 11.69 -3.87
N HIS A 41 16.69 11.52 -2.55
CA HIS A 41 16.72 10.23 -1.88
C HIS A 41 15.48 9.37 -2.20
N GLN A 42 14.51 9.89 -2.96
CA GLN A 42 13.31 9.15 -3.38
C GLN A 42 13.55 8.09 -4.46
N THR A 43 14.76 8.01 -5.01
CA THR A 43 15.10 7.04 -6.06
C THR A 43 15.41 5.64 -5.54
N GLU A 44 15.53 5.42 -4.22
CA GLU A 44 16.01 4.15 -3.65
C GLU A 44 14.99 3.00 -3.79
N VAL A 45 13.70 3.32 -3.82
CA VAL A 45 12.64 2.31 -3.87
C VAL A 45 11.71 2.57 -5.04
N GLU A 46 11.14 1.49 -5.56
CA GLU A 46 10.08 1.59 -6.55
C GLU A 46 8.76 1.16 -5.93
N VAL A 47 7.68 1.88 -6.25
CA VAL A 47 6.36 1.60 -5.69
C VAL A 47 5.42 1.16 -6.79
N LEU A 48 4.74 0.04 -6.55
CA LEU A 48 3.60 -0.40 -7.36
C LEU A 48 2.30 -0.19 -6.58
N SER A 49 1.34 0.44 -7.23
CA SER A 49 -0.06 0.40 -6.84
C SER A 49 -0.76 -0.69 -7.63
N VAL A 50 -1.45 -1.56 -6.91
CA VAL A 50 -2.16 -2.72 -7.45
C VAL A 50 -3.61 -2.63 -7.01
N GLU A 51 -4.53 -2.74 -7.95
CA GLU A 51 -5.97 -2.70 -7.68
C GLU A 51 -6.66 -3.87 -8.38
N LEU A 52 -7.45 -4.63 -7.64
CA LEU A 52 -8.29 -5.70 -8.16
C LEU A 52 -9.75 -5.31 -7.99
N LYS A 53 -10.49 -5.31 -9.11
CA LYS A 53 -11.93 -5.05 -9.17
C LYS A 53 -12.66 -6.27 -9.71
N SER A 54 -13.95 -6.38 -9.39
CA SER A 54 -14.84 -7.31 -10.10
C SER A 54 -15.37 -6.64 -11.35
N SER A 55 -15.32 -7.34 -12.48
CA SER A 55 -15.92 -6.87 -13.73
C SER A 55 -17.45 -7.07 -13.74
N GLU A 56 -17.99 -7.89 -12.83
CA GLU A 56 -19.43 -8.15 -12.72
C GLU A 56 -20.01 -7.55 -11.43
N SER A 57 -20.90 -6.57 -11.59
CA SER A 57 -21.54 -5.86 -10.48
C SER A 57 -22.62 -6.66 -9.73
N LYS A 58 -22.88 -7.93 -10.12
CA LYS A 58 -24.04 -8.70 -9.65
C LYS A 58 -23.73 -9.75 -8.56
N LYS A 59 -22.47 -10.11 -8.33
CA LYS A 59 -22.06 -11.00 -7.23
C LYS A 59 -21.04 -10.30 -6.35
N ALA A 60 -21.19 -10.47 -5.04
CA ALA A 60 -20.17 -10.09 -4.08
C ALA A 60 -18.91 -10.90 -4.39
N ALA A 61 -17.84 -10.20 -4.75
CA ALA A 61 -16.60 -10.80 -5.18
C ALA A 61 -15.53 -10.56 -4.12
N THR A 62 -14.82 -11.62 -3.78
CA THR A 62 -13.84 -11.68 -2.70
C THR A 62 -12.49 -12.11 -3.27
N VAL A 63 -11.40 -11.85 -2.55
CA VAL A 63 -10.07 -12.32 -2.95
C VAL A 63 -9.93 -13.82 -2.68
N ASP A 64 -9.32 -14.56 -3.60
CA ASP A 64 -8.87 -15.94 -3.36
C ASP A 64 -7.75 -15.96 -2.30
N ALA A 65 -8.10 -16.40 -1.10
CA ALA A 65 -7.19 -16.44 0.03
C ALA A 65 -6.02 -17.42 -0.15
N ASN A 66 -6.18 -18.51 -0.92
CA ASN A 66 -5.10 -19.46 -1.15
C ASN A 66 -4.03 -18.86 -2.05
N LYS A 67 -4.44 -18.23 -3.16
CA LYS A 67 -3.51 -17.55 -4.08
C LYS A 67 -2.82 -16.39 -3.37
N LEU A 68 -3.56 -15.60 -2.59
CA LEU A 68 -2.99 -14.54 -1.76
C LEU A 68 -1.92 -15.05 -0.80
N LEU A 69 -2.19 -16.11 -0.03
CA LEU A 69 -1.22 -16.66 0.92
C LEU A 69 -0.01 -17.28 0.22
N ALA A 70 -0.20 -17.95 -0.91
CA ALA A 70 0.88 -18.45 -1.73
C ALA A 70 1.76 -17.31 -2.27
N PHE A 71 1.15 -16.21 -2.73
CA PHE A 71 1.86 -15.00 -3.13
C PHE A 71 2.70 -14.42 -1.98
N LEU A 72 2.13 -14.26 -0.77
CA LEU A 72 2.85 -13.70 0.37
C LEU A 72 4.04 -14.56 0.84
N ARG A 73 3.91 -15.89 0.75
CA ARG A 73 4.99 -16.84 1.07
C ARG A 73 6.10 -16.84 0.04
N ASN A 74 5.75 -16.73 -1.24
CA ASN A 74 6.71 -16.77 -2.36
C ASN A 74 7.28 -15.39 -2.71
N THR A 75 6.90 -14.35 -1.97
CA THR A 75 7.46 -13.01 -2.15
C THR A 75 8.86 -12.95 -1.53
N SER A 76 9.87 -12.62 -2.35
CA SER A 76 11.25 -12.49 -1.87
C SER A 76 11.42 -11.21 -1.05
N ARG A 77 12.03 -11.35 0.13
CA ARG A 77 12.40 -10.22 1.01
C ARG A 77 13.53 -9.35 0.46
N GLU A 78 14.27 -9.84 -0.53
CA GLU A 78 15.36 -9.10 -1.18
C GLU A 78 14.82 -8.14 -2.25
N GLU A 79 13.70 -8.52 -2.89
CA GLU A 79 13.08 -7.77 -3.98
C GLU A 79 11.95 -6.86 -3.48
N VAL A 80 11.24 -7.30 -2.44
CA VAL A 80 10.09 -6.59 -1.86
C VAL A 80 10.38 -6.27 -0.41
N TYR A 81 10.31 -4.98 -0.06
CA TYR A 81 10.52 -4.52 1.31
C TYR A 81 9.22 -4.47 2.11
N ARG A 82 8.12 -4.05 1.46
CA ARG A 82 6.83 -3.90 2.14
C ARG A 82 5.67 -4.14 1.20
N ILE A 83 4.64 -4.81 1.70
CA ILE A 83 3.32 -4.84 1.07
C ILE A 83 2.30 -4.35 2.09
N LYS A 84 1.46 -3.40 1.69
CA LYS A 84 0.27 -3.01 2.44
C LYS A 84 -0.93 -3.21 1.55
N ALA A 85 -2.00 -3.78 2.08
CA ALA A 85 -3.24 -3.87 1.31
C ALA A 85 -4.46 -3.72 2.19
N VAL A 86 -5.55 -3.29 1.57
CA VAL A 86 -6.90 -3.44 2.09
C VAL A 86 -7.63 -4.39 1.16
N LEU A 87 -8.24 -5.42 1.71
CA LEU A 87 -8.84 -6.50 0.92
C LEU A 87 -10.11 -7.06 1.55
N THR A 88 -11.03 -7.50 0.69
CA THR A 88 -12.26 -8.18 1.08
C THR A 88 -12.12 -9.68 0.86
N VAL A 89 -12.43 -10.47 1.87
CA VAL A 89 -12.45 -11.94 1.82
C VAL A 89 -13.78 -12.47 2.33
N SER A 90 -14.20 -13.62 1.82
CA SER A 90 -15.41 -14.29 2.30
C SER A 90 -15.27 -14.69 3.77
N ALA A 91 -16.40 -14.74 4.49
CA ALA A 91 -16.39 -15.19 5.88
C ALA A 91 -15.79 -16.59 6.02
N LYS A 92 -16.03 -17.48 5.05
CA LYS A 92 -15.44 -18.82 5.01
C LYS A 92 -13.91 -18.77 4.91
N ALA A 93 -13.38 -18.03 3.92
CA ALA A 93 -11.93 -17.89 3.73
C ALA A 93 -11.25 -17.25 4.94
N ALA A 94 -11.89 -16.26 5.58
CA ALA A 94 -11.41 -15.64 6.81
C ALA A 94 -11.28 -16.65 7.97
N TRP A 95 -12.21 -17.61 8.09
CA TRP A 95 -12.18 -18.64 9.12
C TRP A 95 -11.23 -19.80 8.84
N GLU A 96 -11.19 -20.30 7.62
CA GLU A 96 -10.48 -21.55 7.32
C GLU A 96 -9.04 -21.31 6.82
N MET A 97 -8.84 -20.26 6.02
CA MET A 97 -7.62 -20.08 5.24
C MET A 97 -6.72 -18.98 5.81
N LEU A 98 -7.30 -17.84 6.21
CA LEU A 98 -6.53 -16.66 6.60
C LEU A 98 -5.75 -16.90 7.90
N LYS A 99 -4.42 -16.77 7.79
CA LYS A 99 -3.45 -16.98 8.88
C LYS A 99 -2.35 -15.94 8.80
N ASN A 100 -1.91 -15.45 9.96
CA ASN A 100 -0.71 -14.62 10.07
C ASN A 100 0.55 -15.47 9.82
N SER A 101 1.68 -14.83 9.54
CA SER A 101 2.95 -15.54 9.42
C SER A 101 3.43 -16.12 10.76
N ASP A 102 2.97 -15.54 11.86
CA ASP A 102 3.31 -15.94 13.23
C ASP A 102 2.13 -16.74 13.81
N GLU A 103 2.39 -17.97 14.24
CA GLU A 103 1.35 -18.90 14.72
C GLU A 103 0.73 -18.45 16.04
N ASP A 104 1.50 -17.74 16.87
CA ASP A 104 1.03 -17.22 18.16
C ASP A 104 0.06 -16.04 17.98
N MET A 105 0.13 -15.35 16.83
CA MET A 105 -0.75 -14.22 16.52
C MET A 105 -2.01 -14.69 15.79
N LYS A 106 -3.11 -14.83 16.52
CA LYS A 106 -4.41 -15.18 15.91
C LYS A 106 -4.97 -14.01 15.09
N VAL A 107 -5.43 -14.30 13.87
CA VAL A 107 -6.20 -13.36 13.05
C VAL A 107 -7.55 -13.11 13.72
N SER A 108 -7.95 -11.85 13.81
CA SER A 108 -9.29 -11.49 14.31
C SER A 108 -10.36 -11.96 13.31
N LYS A 109 -11.24 -12.84 13.76
CA LYS A 109 -12.26 -13.50 12.94
C LYS A 109 -13.57 -12.70 12.94
N PRO A 110 -14.42 -12.83 11.90
CA PRO A 110 -15.78 -12.29 11.93
C PRO A 110 -16.63 -13.03 12.99
N PRO A 111 -17.67 -12.40 13.56
CA PRO A 111 -18.44 -12.97 14.68
C PRO A 111 -19.24 -14.21 14.28
N THR A 112 -19.61 -14.35 13.00
CA THR A 112 -20.36 -15.50 12.49
C THR A 112 -19.39 -16.57 11.99
N PHE A 113 -19.48 -17.78 12.55
CA PHE A 113 -18.73 -18.95 12.12
C PHE A 113 -19.41 -19.59 10.90
N ALA A 114 -18.62 -20.24 10.02
CA ALA A 114 -19.09 -21.19 9.00
C ALA A 114 -19.90 -20.62 7.81
N GLY A 115 -19.27 -19.79 6.98
CA GLY A 115 -19.70 -19.61 5.58
C GLY A 115 -21.00 -18.82 5.32
N GLU A 116 -21.78 -18.51 6.35
CA GLU A 116 -23.01 -17.71 6.28
C GLU A 116 -22.83 -16.32 6.91
N GLY A 117 -21.64 -15.73 6.75
CA GLY A 117 -21.32 -14.38 7.23
C GLY A 117 -21.14 -13.39 6.08
N PRO A 118 -21.31 -12.09 6.32
CA PRO A 118 -20.97 -11.08 5.33
C PRO A 118 -19.47 -11.13 5.02
N ASP A 119 -19.12 -10.71 3.81
CA ASP A 119 -17.73 -10.51 3.43
C ASP A 119 -17.03 -9.56 4.40
N THR A 120 -15.80 -9.90 4.74
CA THR A 120 -15.07 -9.20 5.80
C THR A 120 -13.85 -8.50 5.22
N ARG A 121 -13.62 -7.28 5.67
CA ARG A 121 -12.55 -6.41 5.21
C ARG A 121 -11.33 -6.52 6.14
N TYR A 122 -10.15 -6.62 5.54
CA TYR A 122 -8.89 -6.78 6.25
C TYR A 122 -7.82 -5.82 5.75
N ILE A 123 -6.96 -5.39 6.66
CA ILE A 123 -5.70 -4.72 6.36
C ILE A 123 -4.60 -5.79 6.43
N LEU A 124 -3.90 -5.97 5.32
CA LEU A 124 -2.67 -6.75 5.23
C LEU A 124 -1.48 -5.84 5.48
N ASN A 125 -0.60 -6.24 6.39
CA ASN A 125 0.74 -5.71 6.52
C ASN A 125 1.74 -6.84 6.29
N TRP A 126 2.56 -6.74 5.27
CA TRP A 126 3.70 -7.64 5.03
C TRP A 126 4.98 -6.82 5.03
N ALA A 127 6.03 -7.34 5.66
CA ALA A 127 7.37 -6.78 5.60
C ALA A 127 8.39 -7.90 5.78
N PHE A 128 9.40 -7.95 4.90
CA PHE A 128 10.53 -8.87 4.99
C PHE A 128 10.14 -10.35 5.25
N GLY A 129 9.07 -10.83 4.60
CA GLY A 129 8.61 -12.21 4.71
C GLY A 129 7.67 -12.51 5.89
N ARG A 130 7.35 -11.53 6.74
CA ARG A 130 6.34 -11.67 7.81
C ARG A 130 5.11 -10.87 7.46
N TRP A 131 3.92 -11.38 7.80
CA TRP A 131 2.67 -10.66 7.57
C TRP A 131 1.63 -10.83 8.67
N THR A 132 0.77 -9.82 8.78
CA THR A 132 -0.39 -9.80 9.65
C THR A 132 -1.64 -9.32 8.92
N PHE A 133 -2.78 -9.89 9.31
CA PHE A 133 -4.11 -9.47 8.90
C PHE A 133 -4.85 -8.84 10.08
N THR A 134 -5.29 -7.60 9.91
CA THR A 134 -6.10 -6.87 10.89
C THR A 134 -7.50 -6.67 10.34
N ARG A 135 -8.52 -7.20 11.01
CA ARG A 135 -9.91 -6.98 10.60
C ARG A 135 -10.26 -5.50 10.73
N VAL A 136 -10.86 -4.94 9.70
CA VAL A 136 -11.44 -3.59 9.75
C VAL A 136 -12.77 -3.71 10.49
N GLY A 137 -12.96 -2.92 11.54
CA GLY A 137 -14.21 -2.92 12.31
C GLY A 137 -15.37 -2.39 11.48
N ASP A 138 -16.57 -2.95 11.70
CA ASP A 138 -17.77 -2.64 10.90
C ASP A 138 -18.19 -1.16 10.99
N ALA A 139 -17.74 -0.43 12.02
CA ALA A 139 -17.98 1.00 12.22
C ALA A 139 -16.99 1.93 11.48
N VAL A 140 -15.91 1.38 10.90
CA VAL A 140 -14.90 2.18 10.21
C VAL A 140 -15.37 2.46 8.78
N LYS A 141 -15.83 3.69 8.54
CA LYS A 141 -16.11 4.15 7.18
C LYS A 141 -14.81 4.27 6.39
N GLU A 142 -14.66 3.44 5.37
CA GLU A 142 -13.59 3.61 4.39
C GLU A 142 -13.80 4.90 3.59
N HIS A 143 -12.69 5.52 3.21
CA HIS A 143 -12.70 6.64 2.29
C HIS A 143 -13.35 6.23 0.96
N ASP A 144 -14.07 7.14 0.31
CA ASP A 144 -14.88 6.83 -0.88
C ASP A 144 -14.05 6.22 -2.01
N SER A 145 -12.76 6.56 -2.08
CA SER A 145 -11.82 5.98 -3.02
C SER A 145 -11.67 4.46 -2.90
N SER A 146 -11.97 3.83 -1.76
CA SER A 146 -11.73 2.40 -1.49
C SER A 146 -12.97 1.52 -1.66
N LYS A 147 -14.16 2.11 -1.77
CA LYS A 147 -15.44 1.38 -1.71
C LYS A 147 -15.70 0.45 -2.89
N GLU A 148 -15.01 0.64 -4.02
CA GLU A 148 -15.20 -0.19 -5.21
C GLU A 148 -14.13 -1.29 -5.39
N ALA A 149 -12.96 -1.13 -4.78
CA ALA A 149 -11.86 -2.07 -4.97
C ALA A 149 -11.96 -3.23 -3.98
N ILE A 150 -11.93 -4.45 -4.51
CA ILE A 150 -11.93 -5.69 -3.72
C ILE A 150 -10.59 -5.87 -3.03
N LEU A 151 -9.51 -5.49 -3.72
CA LEU A 151 -8.17 -5.41 -3.18
C LEU A 151 -7.53 -4.11 -3.69
N ARG A 152 -7.01 -3.31 -2.76
CA ARG A 152 -6.06 -2.24 -3.08
C ARG A 152 -4.78 -2.52 -2.33
N MET A 153 -3.68 -2.62 -3.06
CA MET A 153 -2.38 -2.99 -2.55
C MET A 153 -1.31 -2.00 -3.00
N THR A 154 -0.34 -1.78 -2.13
CA THR A 154 0.87 -1.02 -2.39
C THR A 154 2.07 -1.93 -2.10
N MET A 155 2.95 -2.09 -3.07
CA MET A 155 4.19 -2.84 -2.94
C MET A 155 5.36 -1.86 -3.02
N ILE A 156 6.25 -1.90 -2.03
CA ILE A 156 7.50 -1.15 -1.99
C ILE A 156 8.61 -2.14 -2.30
N LEU A 157 9.32 -1.88 -3.39
CA LEU A 157 10.28 -2.76 -4.04
C LEU A 157 11.69 -2.17 -4.00
N ALA A 158 12.68 -3.05 -4.11
CA ALA A 158 14.04 -2.66 -4.43
C ALA A 158 14.12 -2.00 -5.82
N ARG A 159 15.23 -1.30 -6.09
CA ARG A 159 15.46 -0.68 -7.40
C ARG A 159 15.40 -1.70 -8.54
N TYR A 160 14.81 -1.28 -9.66
CA TYR A 160 14.69 -2.04 -10.90
C TYR A 160 13.80 -3.31 -10.83
N GLU A 161 13.17 -3.58 -9.70
CA GLU A 161 12.30 -4.74 -9.52
C GLU A 161 10.85 -4.47 -10.00
N SER A 162 10.44 -3.20 -10.14
CA SER A 162 9.04 -2.83 -10.47
C SER A 162 8.56 -3.40 -11.81
N THR A 163 9.40 -3.41 -12.85
CA THR A 163 8.99 -3.92 -14.17
C THR A 163 8.80 -5.43 -14.14
N LYS A 164 9.68 -6.14 -13.43
CA LYS A 164 9.60 -7.59 -13.24
C LYS A 164 8.36 -7.96 -12.43
N TRP A 165 8.13 -7.28 -11.30
CA TRP A 165 6.95 -7.52 -10.47
C TRP A 165 5.65 -7.13 -11.16
N LYS A 166 5.62 -6.01 -11.89
CA LYS A 166 4.46 -5.63 -12.70
C LYS A 166 4.09 -6.73 -13.70
N ARG A 167 5.04 -7.20 -14.51
CA ARG A 167 4.80 -8.31 -15.46
C ARG A 167 4.36 -9.59 -14.76
N ARG A 168 4.95 -9.91 -13.61
CA ARG A 168 4.61 -11.10 -12.82
C ARG A 168 3.18 -11.04 -12.28
N LEU A 169 2.71 -9.86 -11.86
CA LEU A 169 1.34 -9.65 -11.40
C LEU A 169 0.34 -9.71 -12.56
N GLU A 170 0.66 -9.05 -13.68
CA GLU A 170 -0.18 -9.02 -14.89
C GLU A 170 -0.29 -10.39 -15.59
N ALA A 171 0.69 -11.28 -15.38
CA ALA A 171 0.62 -12.66 -15.87
C ALA A 171 -0.49 -13.51 -15.19
N GLY A 172 -1.07 -13.03 -14.09
CA GLY A 172 -2.11 -13.73 -13.34
C GLY A 172 -1.58 -14.81 -12.38
N GLY A 173 -2.48 -15.54 -11.75
CA GLY A 173 -2.17 -16.66 -10.83
C GLY A 173 -1.75 -16.27 -9.41
N LEU A 174 -1.52 -14.98 -9.15
CA LEU A 174 -1.09 -14.48 -7.83
C LEU A 174 -2.20 -13.78 -7.04
N LEU A 175 -2.92 -12.86 -7.67
CA LEU A 175 -3.98 -12.06 -7.07
C LEU A 175 -5.22 -12.18 -7.94
N GLU A 176 -6.21 -12.94 -7.46
CA GLU A 176 -7.42 -13.25 -8.21
C GLU A 176 -8.65 -13.24 -7.30
N LEU A 177 -9.83 -13.22 -7.92
CA LEU A 177 -11.10 -13.33 -7.24
C LEU A 177 -11.40 -14.80 -6.89
N GLU A 178 -12.15 -15.00 -5.82
CA GLU A 178 -12.63 -16.30 -5.39
C GLU A 178 -13.74 -16.80 -6.34
N GLY A 179 -13.58 -18.00 -6.88
CA GLY A 179 -14.53 -18.65 -7.80
C GLY A 179 -14.07 -18.65 -9.25
N GLU A 180 -14.28 -19.76 -9.96
CA GLU A 180 -13.76 -19.98 -11.32
C GLU A 180 -14.47 -19.14 -12.39
N ASP A 181 -15.73 -18.75 -12.15
CA ASP A 181 -16.53 -17.96 -13.10
C ASP A 181 -16.46 -16.44 -12.87
N VAL A 182 -15.69 -15.98 -11.87
CA VAL A 182 -15.65 -14.55 -11.50
C VAL A 182 -14.52 -13.87 -12.24
N LYS A 183 -14.85 -13.03 -13.22
CA LYS A 183 -13.86 -12.21 -13.94
C LYS A 183 -13.48 -10.98 -13.11
N GLY A 184 -12.20 -10.87 -12.79
CA GLY A 184 -11.61 -9.70 -12.16
C GLY A 184 -10.72 -8.92 -13.12
N GLU A 185 -10.61 -7.62 -12.89
CA GLU A 185 -9.66 -6.74 -13.57
C GLU A 185 -8.55 -6.35 -12.58
N LEU A 186 -7.31 -6.69 -12.90
CA LEU A 186 -6.13 -6.33 -12.13
C LEU A 186 -5.39 -5.18 -12.82
N ILE A 187 -5.29 -4.03 -12.15
CA ILE A 187 -4.59 -2.84 -12.63
C ILE A 187 -3.31 -2.66 -11.83
N VAL A 188 -2.17 -2.58 -12.52
CA VAL A 188 -0.85 -2.40 -11.89
C VAL A 188 -0.16 -1.16 -12.45
N THR A 189 0.03 -0.17 -11.58
CA THR A 189 0.62 1.13 -11.93
C THR A 189 1.87 1.38 -11.09
N LYS A 190 2.95 1.81 -11.74
CA LYS A 190 4.14 2.31 -11.03
C LYS A 190 3.86 3.72 -10.54
N VAL A 191 4.11 3.97 -9.25
CA VAL A 191 3.86 5.24 -8.56
C VAL A 191 5.19 5.74 -7.98
N ASN A 192 6.13 6.07 -8.85
CA ASN A 192 7.34 6.84 -8.54
C ASN A 192 7.82 7.53 -9.82
#